data_AF-A0A3A5J5J0-F1
#
_entry.id   AF-A0A3A5J5J0-F1
#
_cell.length_a   1.000
_cell.length_b   1.000
_cell.length_c   1.000
_cell.angle_alpha   90.00
_cell.angle_beta   90.00
_cell.angle_gamma   90.00
#
_symmetry.space_group_name_H-M   'P 1'
#
loop_
_entity.id
_entity.type
_entity.pdbx_description
1 polymer ?
#
loop_
_entity_poly.entity_id
_entity_poly.type
_entity_poly.pdbx_seq_one_letter_code
_entity_poly.pdbx_strand_id
1 'polypeptide(L)'
;MWQTVKRRLIGDDPDSGLSSRRPRRASLELRLPNPYGGKPWVTATLALSSAPAARGETVRIRAHVDSCFHAPATPGDRAALGHEAADSGLRAGLTRYGRELAAGATRRVVEYVPAGLLQRLSEQRRRGWLDMQISTAPLDAGAAALMPAALRARYGDELPQSVVGAPRVGVWAGPAGGPLGGMARLAMVQFDDGDLDPTARRAPGERFSLNLTIGELIEPATADSDDDAS
;
A
#
# COMPACT_ATOMS: atom_id res chain seq x y z
N MET A 1 14.03 -13.15 -13.25
CA MET A 1 14.70 -11.89 -12.85
C MET A 1 13.63 -10.81 -12.86
N TRP A 2 13.20 -10.39 -11.67
CA TRP A 2 12.16 -9.37 -11.48
C TRP A 2 12.64 -8.03 -12.01
N GLN A 3 11.76 -7.21 -12.61
CA GLN A 3 11.65 -5.76 -12.40
C GLN A 3 10.75 -5.07 -13.45
N THR A 4 9.77 -4.29 -12.97
CA THR A 4 9.47 -2.98 -13.56
C THR A 4 9.46 -1.99 -12.41
N VAL A 5 10.65 -1.46 -12.11
CA VAL A 5 10.85 -0.37 -11.16
C VAL A 5 10.75 0.92 -11.95
N LYS A 6 9.61 1.61 -11.91
CA LYS A 6 9.55 3.02 -12.35
C LYS A 6 10.17 3.89 -11.26
N ARG A 7 11.49 4.09 -11.32
CA ARG A 7 12.18 5.16 -10.57
C ARG A 7 12.02 6.46 -11.35
N ARG A 8 11.27 7.43 -10.82
CA ARG A 8 11.50 8.85 -11.14
C ARG A 8 12.57 9.36 -10.19
N LEU A 9 13.80 9.47 -10.68
CA LEU A 9 14.86 10.25 -10.05
C LEU A 9 14.70 11.70 -10.54
N ILE A 10 14.44 12.63 -9.63
CA ILE A 10 14.50 14.07 -9.90
C ILE A 10 15.74 14.59 -9.18
N GLY A 11 16.73 15.00 -9.98
CA GLY A 11 17.79 15.98 -9.72
C GLY A 11 18.68 15.78 -8.48
N ASP A 12 19.85 15.19 -8.68
CA ASP A 12 21.04 15.57 -7.91
C ASP A 12 21.70 16.73 -8.67
N ASP A 13 21.70 17.92 -8.06
CA ASP A 13 22.49 19.08 -8.47
C ASP A 13 23.57 19.26 -7.39
N PRO A 14 24.85 18.91 -7.66
CA PRO A 14 25.90 18.88 -6.64
C PRO A 14 26.58 20.24 -6.43
N ASP A 15 25.86 21.35 -6.62
CA ASP A 15 26.43 22.69 -6.38
C ASP A 15 25.36 23.70 -5.93
N SER A 16 25.16 23.84 -4.62
CA SER A 16 24.67 25.07 -4.01
C SER A 16 24.71 24.98 -2.48
N GLY A 17 25.74 25.60 -1.90
CA GLY A 17 25.72 26.07 -0.52
C GLY A 17 24.52 27.01 -0.29
N LEU A 18 24.04 27.00 0.96
CA LEU A 18 22.77 27.58 1.45
C LEU A 18 21.54 26.70 1.14
N SER A 19 21.51 25.53 1.77
CA SER A 19 20.50 24.50 1.64
C SER A 19 19.11 24.98 2.08
N SER A 20 18.34 25.55 1.16
CA SER A 20 16.88 25.48 1.25
C SER A 20 16.50 24.00 1.11
N ARG A 21 16.40 23.28 2.23
CA ARG A 21 15.97 21.88 2.21
C ARG A 21 14.58 21.88 1.56
N ARG A 22 14.47 21.35 0.33
CA ARG A 22 13.20 21.21 -0.39
C ARG A 22 12.52 19.90 0.03
N PRO A 23 11.18 19.84 0.03
CA PRO A 23 10.47 18.59 0.22
C PRO A 23 10.89 17.56 -0.85
N ARG A 24 11.24 16.35 -0.42
CA ARG A 24 11.62 15.23 -1.30
C ARG A 24 10.47 14.23 -1.36
N ARG A 25 10.16 13.72 -2.56
CA ARG A 25 9.12 12.70 -2.75
C ARG A 25 9.62 11.62 -3.69
N ALA A 26 9.40 10.36 -3.34
CA ALA A 26 9.69 9.20 -4.16
C ALA A 26 8.49 8.25 -4.13
N SER A 27 8.14 7.65 -5.26
CA SER A 27 7.09 6.64 -5.35
C SER A 27 7.55 5.45 -6.16
N LEU A 28 7.23 4.26 -5.69
CA LEU A 28 7.44 2.98 -6.34
C LEU A 28 6.09 2.30 -6.53
N GLU A 29 5.90 1.71 -7.70
CA GLU A 29 4.73 0.89 -8.00
C GLU A 29 5.21 -0.47 -8.51
N LEU A 30 4.68 -1.54 -7.91
CA LEU A 30 4.95 -2.92 -8.27
C LEU A 30 3.63 -3.58 -8.65
N ARG A 31 3.60 -4.22 -9.82
CA ARG A 31 2.42 -4.92 -10.34
C ARG A 31 2.78 -6.37 -10.63
N LEU A 32 2.02 -7.31 -10.07
CA LEU A 32 2.06 -8.72 -10.44
C LEU A 32 1.02 -8.94 -11.54
N PRO A 33 1.43 -9.26 -12.78
CA PRO A 33 0.48 -9.48 -13.86
C PRO A 33 -0.36 -10.73 -13.61
N ASN A 34 -1.63 -10.68 -14.04
CA ASN A 34 -2.48 -11.85 -14.10
C ASN A 34 -2.01 -12.73 -15.28
N PRO A 35 -1.63 -14.01 -15.05
CA PRO A 35 -1.22 -14.93 -16.10
C PRO A 35 -2.37 -15.28 -17.07
N TYR A 36 -3.62 -14.99 -16.70
CA TYR A 36 -4.83 -15.21 -17.49
C TYR A 36 -5.38 -13.91 -18.09
N GLY A 37 -4.56 -12.87 -18.28
CA GLY A 37 -5.04 -11.60 -18.85
C GLY A 37 -5.86 -10.73 -17.87
N GLY A 38 -6.22 -9.52 -18.28
CA GLY A 38 -7.02 -8.59 -17.43
C GLY A 38 -6.23 -7.80 -16.37
N LYS A 39 -6.93 -7.39 -15.29
CA LYS A 39 -6.38 -6.60 -14.16
C LYS A 39 -5.24 -7.36 -13.45
N PRO A 40 -4.16 -6.69 -13.00
CA PRO A 40 -3.07 -7.35 -12.28
C PRO A 40 -3.57 -7.97 -10.97
N TRP A 41 -3.07 -9.15 -10.63
CA TRP A 41 -3.45 -9.83 -9.40
C TRP A 41 -3.03 -9.09 -8.14
N VAL A 42 -1.90 -8.39 -8.20
CA VAL A 42 -1.40 -7.59 -7.08
C VAL A 42 -0.88 -6.27 -7.62
N THR A 43 -1.31 -5.18 -7.01
CA THR A 43 -0.74 -3.84 -7.19
C THR A 43 -0.30 -3.33 -5.84
N ALA A 44 1.00 -3.07 -5.69
CA ALA A 44 1.59 -2.49 -4.50
C ALA A 44 2.18 -1.12 -4.85
N THR A 45 1.72 -0.06 -4.18
CA THR A 45 2.30 1.28 -4.29
C THR A 45 2.98 1.64 -2.98
N LEU A 46 4.14 2.27 -3.08
CA LEU A 46 4.93 2.77 -1.95
C LEU A 46 5.29 4.22 -2.26
N ALA A 47 4.92 5.17 -1.39
CA ALA A 47 5.25 6.57 -1.50
C ALA A 47 6.00 7.02 -0.25
N LEU A 48 7.21 7.52 -0.44
CA LEU A 48 8.04 8.15 0.57
C LEU A 48 8.04 9.67 0.35
N SER A 49 7.81 10.44 1.41
CA SER A 49 7.94 11.89 1.36
C SER A 49 8.69 12.41 2.58
N SER A 50 9.60 13.35 2.38
CA SER A 50 10.29 14.09 3.43
C SER A 50 9.99 15.58 3.25
N ALA A 51 9.56 16.24 4.31
CA ALA A 51 9.29 17.66 4.35
C ALA A 51 10.07 18.28 5.52
N PRO A 52 11.00 19.21 5.25
CA PRO A 52 11.62 20.02 6.28
C PRO A 52 10.62 21.09 6.75
N ALA A 53 10.53 21.29 8.06
CA ALA A 53 9.70 22.30 8.70
C ALA A 53 10.57 23.19 9.59
N ALA A 54 10.06 24.37 9.94
CA ALA A 54 10.79 25.36 10.75
C ALA A 54 11.19 24.86 12.16
N ARG A 55 10.57 23.77 12.64
CA ARG A 55 10.82 23.14 13.95
C ARG A 55 11.15 21.65 13.88
N GLY A 56 11.52 21.12 12.71
CA GLY A 56 11.87 19.71 12.58
C GLY A 56 11.76 19.14 11.17
N GLU A 57 12.17 17.90 10.99
CA GLU A 57 11.98 17.14 9.76
C GLU A 57 10.80 16.20 9.92
N THR A 58 9.99 16.06 8.87
CA THR A 58 8.91 15.07 8.81
C THR A 58 9.16 14.12 7.67
N VAL A 59 9.17 12.82 7.95
CA VAL A 59 9.25 11.74 6.96
C VAL A 59 7.95 10.96 7.03
N ARG A 60 7.34 10.69 5.88
CA ARG A 60 6.12 9.90 5.76
C ARG A 60 6.29 8.80 4.72
N ILE A 61 5.90 7.59 5.09
CA ILE A 61 5.91 6.38 4.27
C ILE A 61 4.46 5.93 4.14
N ARG A 62 3.98 5.81 2.90
CA ARG A 62 2.66 5.28 2.58
C ARG A 62 2.81 4.05 1.71
N ALA A 63 2.28 2.93 2.11
CA ALA A 63 2.16 1.75 1.29
C ALA A 63 0.68 1.38 1.11
N HIS A 64 0.32 0.97 -0.09
CA HIS A 64 -1.00 0.43 -0.40
C HIS A 64 -0.83 -0.82 -1.24
N VAL A 65 -1.47 -1.91 -0.82
CA VAL A 65 -1.42 -3.20 -1.52
C VAL A 65 -2.86 -3.60 -1.81
N ASP A 66 -3.21 -3.66 -3.08
CA ASP A 66 -4.47 -4.22 -3.56
C ASP A 66 -4.17 -5.55 -4.24
N SER A 67 -4.75 -6.62 -3.74
CA SER A 67 -4.67 -7.94 -4.35
C SER A 67 -6.05 -8.50 -4.62
N CYS A 68 -6.25 -8.91 -5.87
CA CYS A 68 -7.45 -9.57 -6.34
C CYS A 68 -6.98 -10.74 -7.19
N PHE A 69 -6.97 -11.92 -6.60
CA PHE A 69 -6.70 -13.12 -7.37
C PHE A 69 -8.00 -13.48 -8.07
N HIS A 70 -7.97 -13.57 -9.39
CA HIS A 70 -9.08 -14.13 -10.14
C HIS A 70 -8.51 -15.26 -10.99
N ALA A 71 -8.93 -16.47 -10.67
CA ALA A 71 -8.59 -17.66 -11.43
C ALA A 71 -9.83 -18.06 -12.25
N PRO A 72 -9.70 -18.28 -13.57
CA PRO A 72 -10.82 -18.75 -14.38
C PRO A 72 -11.35 -20.08 -13.83
N ALA A 73 -12.68 -20.17 -13.73
CA ALA A 73 -13.38 -21.31 -13.14
C ALA A 73 -13.14 -22.62 -13.89
N THR A 74 -12.97 -22.57 -15.21
CA THR A 74 -12.68 -23.76 -16.02
C THR A 74 -11.26 -23.78 -16.59
N PRO A 75 -10.64 -24.97 -16.74
CA PRO A 75 -9.34 -25.12 -17.40
C PRO A 75 -9.32 -24.63 -18.86
N GLY A 76 -10.46 -24.68 -19.56
CA GLY A 76 -10.58 -24.20 -20.94
C GLY A 76 -10.46 -22.67 -21.06
N ASP A 77 -11.05 -21.94 -20.10
CA ASP A 77 -10.97 -20.47 -20.05
C ASP A 77 -9.55 -19.96 -19.76
N ARG A 78 -8.74 -20.76 -19.05
CA ARG A 78 -7.33 -20.47 -18.76
C ARG A 78 -6.44 -20.45 -20.01
N ALA A 79 -6.82 -21.18 -21.06
CA ALA A 79 -6.09 -21.22 -22.32
C ALA A 79 -6.50 -20.08 -23.27
N ALA A 80 -7.78 -19.69 -23.26
CA ALA A 80 -8.32 -18.65 -24.14
C ALA A 80 -7.82 -17.24 -23.80
N LEU A 81 -7.67 -16.91 -22.51
CA LEU A 81 -7.25 -15.58 -22.08
C LEU A 81 -5.75 -15.29 -22.20
N GLY A 82 -4.95 -16.30 -22.59
CA GLY A 82 -3.52 -16.14 -22.88
C GLY A 82 -3.21 -15.45 -24.21
N HIS A 83 -4.23 -15.14 -25.02
CA HIS A 83 -4.05 -14.72 -26.42
C HIS A 83 -4.61 -13.35 -26.80
N GLU A 84 -5.28 -12.62 -25.91
CA GLU A 84 -5.71 -11.26 -26.22
C GLU A 84 -4.95 -10.22 -25.40
N ALA A 85 -3.88 -9.69 -26.01
CA ALA A 85 -3.38 -8.37 -25.71
C ALA A 85 -3.41 -7.56 -27.00
N ALA A 86 -4.60 -7.04 -27.34
CA ALA A 86 -4.71 -5.91 -28.24
C ALA A 86 -4.02 -4.71 -27.57
N ASP A 87 -2.87 -4.26 -28.10
CA ASP A 87 -2.81 -3.00 -28.84
C ASP A 87 -1.40 -2.71 -29.42
N SER A 88 -1.43 -1.89 -30.45
CA SER A 88 -0.43 -1.58 -31.47
C SER A 88 0.74 -0.67 -31.01
N GLY A 89 1.96 -0.96 -31.48
CA GLY A 89 3.10 -0.02 -31.47
C GLY A 89 4.49 -0.62 -31.20
N LEU A 90 5.45 -0.42 -32.13
CA LEU A 90 6.81 -0.97 -32.16
C LEU A 90 7.71 -0.73 -30.91
N ARG A 91 7.32 0.14 -29.97
CA ARG A 91 8.01 0.32 -28.67
C ARG A 91 7.55 -0.67 -27.59
N ALA A 92 6.52 -1.47 -27.88
CA ALA A 92 5.95 -2.46 -26.96
C ALA A 92 6.73 -3.77 -26.87
N GLY A 93 7.74 -4.03 -27.72
CA GLY A 93 8.41 -5.33 -27.77
C GLY A 93 9.11 -5.77 -26.48
N LEU A 94 9.88 -4.87 -25.86
CA LEU A 94 10.63 -5.17 -24.62
C LEU A 94 9.70 -5.27 -23.39
N THR A 95 8.71 -4.38 -23.30
CA THR A 95 7.71 -4.43 -22.22
C THR A 95 6.80 -5.63 -22.36
N ARG A 96 6.47 -6.03 -23.60
CA ARG A 96 5.72 -7.26 -23.91
C ARG A 96 6.50 -8.51 -23.56
N TYR A 97 7.76 -8.62 -23.97
CA TYR A 97 8.61 -9.76 -23.62
C TYR A 97 8.83 -9.89 -22.11
N GLY A 98 9.05 -8.77 -21.42
CA GLY A 98 9.12 -8.75 -19.96
C GLY A 98 7.82 -9.17 -19.28
N ARG A 99 6.67 -8.77 -19.83
CA ARG A 99 5.34 -9.16 -19.33
C ARG A 99 5.03 -10.63 -19.60
N GLU A 100 5.41 -11.15 -20.76
CA GLU A 100 5.25 -12.57 -21.13
C GLU A 100 6.14 -13.47 -20.26
N LEU A 101 7.40 -13.08 -20.01
CA LEU A 101 8.27 -13.78 -19.06
C LEU A 101 7.75 -13.73 -17.62
N ALA A 102 7.25 -12.58 -17.18
CA ALA A 102 6.64 -12.44 -15.87
C ALA A 102 5.38 -13.29 -15.74
N ALA A 103 4.50 -13.29 -16.76
CA ALA A 103 3.31 -14.13 -16.79
C ALA A 103 3.67 -15.64 -16.80
N GLY A 104 4.71 -16.03 -17.55
CA GLY A 104 5.21 -17.40 -17.56
C GLY A 104 5.83 -17.84 -16.22
N ALA A 105 6.58 -16.95 -15.56
CA ALA A 105 7.12 -17.21 -14.22
C ALA A 105 6.00 -17.31 -13.17
N THR A 106 5.03 -16.40 -13.22
CA THR A 106 3.84 -16.44 -12.35
C THR A 106 3.05 -17.72 -12.57
N ARG A 107 2.83 -18.14 -13.84
CA ARG A 107 2.13 -19.38 -14.16
C ARG A 107 2.83 -20.60 -13.58
N ARG A 108 4.15 -20.69 -13.69
CA ARG A 108 4.93 -21.78 -13.05
C ARG A 108 4.78 -21.77 -11.54
N VAL A 109 4.87 -20.61 -10.89
CA VAL A 109 4.69 -20.51 -9.44
C VAL A 109 3.28 -20.98 -9.04
N VAL A 110 2.27 -20.55 -9.78
CA VAL A 110 0.86 -20.94 -9.57
C VAL A 110 0.65 -22.44 -9.74
N GLU A 111 1.32 -23.09 -10.69
CA GLU A 111 1.27 -24.55 -10.87
C GLU A 111 1.76 -25.33 -9.63
N TYR A 112 2.64 -24.74 -8.82
CA TYR A 112 3.11 -25.32 -7.56
C TYR A 112 2.26 -24.93 -6.34
N VAL A 113 1.32 -24.01 -6.47
CA VAL A 113 0.41 -23.65 -5.37
C VAL A 113 -0.76 -24.65 -5.35
N PRO A 114 -1.10 -25.25 -4.20
CA PRO A 114 -2.23 -26.15 -4.10
C PRO A 114 -3.53 -25.49 -4.60
N ALA A 115 -4.29 -26.20 -5.44
CA ALA A 115 -5.51 -25.69 -6.06
C ALA A 115 -6.51 -25.13 -5.04
N GLY A 116 -6.65 -25.76 -3.87
CA GLY A 116 -7.52 -25.28 -2.79
C GLY A 116 -7.07 -23.96 -2.16
N LEU A 117 -5.77 -23.65 -2.17
CA LEU A 117 -5.25 -22.37 -1.68
C LEU A 117 -5.46 -21.27 -2.72
N LEU A 118 -5.24 -21.58 -4.00
CA LEU A 118 -5.58 -20.67 -5.10
C LEU A 118 -7.07 -20.36 -5.14
N GLN A 119 -7.92 -21.35 -4.92
CA GLN A 119 -9.37 -21.16 -4.90
C GLN A 119 -9.79 -20.19 -3.79
N ARG A 120 -9.30 -20.41 -2.56
CA ARG A 120 -9.56 -19.50 -1.42
C ARG A 120 -9.05 -18.08 -1.65
N LEU A 121 -7.87 -17.95 -2.27
CA LEU A 121 -7.34 -16.63 -2.63
C LEU A 121 -8.15 -15.99 -3.76
N SER A 122 -8.64 -16.79 -4.71
CA SER A 122 -9.41 -16.29 -5.85
C SER A 122 -10.81 -15.79 -5.50
N GLU A 123 -11.32 -16.22 -4.35
CA GLU A 123 -12.62 -15.82 -3.81
C GLU A 123 -12.51 -14.54 -2.97
N GLN A 124 -11.32 -13.96 -2.79
CA GLN A 124 -11.08 -12.82 -1.90
C GLN A 124 -10.29 -11.70 -2.58
N ARG A 125 -10.79 -10.47 -2.44
CA ARG A 125 -10.02 -9.25 -2.64
C ARG A 125 -9.49 -8.77 -1.29
N ARG A 126 -8.21 -8.43 -1.24
CA ARG A 126 -7.55 -7.88 -0.06
C ARG A 126 -6.94 -6.53 -0.39
N ARG A 127 -7.32 -5.52 0.38
CA ARG A 127 -6.77 -4.17 0.32
C ARG A 127 -6.09 -3.88 1.65
N GLY A 128 -4.79 -3.62 1.60
CA GLY A 128 -3.95 -3.27 2.75
C GLY A 128 -3.41 -1.86 2.62
N TRP A 129 -3.43 -1.11 3.71
CA TRP A 129 -2.83 0.22 3.82
C TRP A 129 -1.85 0.25 4.97
N LEU A 130 -0.72 0.90 4.76
CA LEU A 130 0.24 1.24 5.80
C LEU A 130 0.60 2.71 5.63
N ASP A 131 0.47 3.50 6.68
CA ASP A 131 0.88 4.90 6.69
C ASP A 131 1.66 5.17 7.97
N MET A 132 2.92 5.56 7.81
CA MET A 132 3.84 5.85 8.88
C MET A 132 4.36 7.27 8.71
N GLN A 133 4.35 8.04 9.79
CA GLN A 133 4.92 9.38 9.84
C GLN A 133 5.85 9.49 11.04
N ILE A 134 7.09 9.88 10.77
CA ILE A 134 8.11 10.19 11.78
C ILE A 134 8.37 11.68 11.69
N SER A 135 8.34 12.38 12.81
CA SER A 135 8.60 13.81 12.87
C SER A 135 9.48 14.16 14.06
N THR A 136 10.36 15.15 13.87
CA THR A 136 11.07 15.79 14.98
C THR A 136 10.35 17.02 15.53
N ALA A 137 9.10 17.24 15.10
CA ALA A 137 8.17 18.22 15.64
C ALA A 137 6.93 17.50 16.22
N PRO A 138 6.24 18.08 17.20
CA PRO A 138 4.97 17.52 17.69
C PRO A 138 3.94 17.45 16.56
N LEU A 139 3.25 16.31 16.46
CA LEU A 139 2.21 16.07 15.48
C LEU A 139 0.84 16.35 16.11
N ASP A 140 0.31 17.55 15.89
CA ASP A 140 -0.95 18.01 16.51
C ASP A 140 -2.17 17.10 16.21
N ALA A 141 -2.14 16.36 15.10
CA ALA A 141 -3.27 15.54 14.64
C ALA A 141 -3.13 14.02 14.95
N GLY A 142 -2.02 13.59 15.56
CA GLY A 142 -1.81 12.20 16.00
C GLY A 142 -1.92 11.11 14.91
N ALA A 143 -1.99 9.84 15.33
CA ALA A 143 -2.12 8.71 14.39
C ALA A 143 -3.47 8.70 13.62
N ALA A 144 -4.52 9.34 14.14
CA ALA A 144 -5.82 9.44 13.48
C ALA A 144 -5.77 10.22 12.15
N ALA A 145 -4.80 11.12 11.99
CA ALA A 145 -4.55 11.81 10.71
C ALA A 145 -4.08 10.85 9.59
N LEU A 146 -3.51 9.71 9.96
CA LEU A 146 -2.97 8.71 9.03
C LEU A 146 -3.99 7.62 8.67
N MET A 147 -5.21 7.70 9.18
CA MET A 147 -6.24 6.70 8.90
C MET A 147 -6.54 6.60 7.39
N PRO A 148 -6.61 5.38 6.83
CA PRO A 148 -6.97 5.17 5.43
C PRO A 148 -8.35 5.77 5.14
N ALA A 149 -8.46 6.52 4.04
CA ALA A 149 -9.72 7.19 3.67
C ALA A 149 -10.87 6.20 3.49
N ALA A 150 -10.60 5.00 2.94
CA ALA A 150 -11.61 3.95 2.75
C ALA A 150 -12.20 3.45 4.09
N LEU A 151 -11.35 3.22 5.09
CA LEU A 151 -11.81 2.80 6.42
C LEU A 151 -12.51 3.95 7.14
N ARG A 152 -11.98 5.17 7.05
CA ARG A 152 -12.62 6.36 7.63
C ARG A 152 -14.01 6.62 7.04
N ALA A 153 -14.16 6.46 5.73
CA ALA A 153 -15.45 6.65 5.06
C ALA A 153 -16.49 5.60 5.46
N ARG A 154 -16.06 4.36 5.74
CA ARG A 154 -16.96 3.26 6.05
C ARG A 154 -17.33 3.16 7.54
N TYR A 155 -16.39 3.47 8.44
CA TYR A 155 -16.57 3.25 9.89
C TYR A 155 -16.51 4.52 10.73
N GLY A 156 -16.07 5.66 10.17
CA GLY A 156 -16.12 6.96 10.84
C GLY A 156 -15.62 6.94 12.28
N ASP A 157 -16.55 7.22 13.21
CA ASP A 157 -16.32 7.34 14.65
C ASP A 157 -16.23 6.00 15.40
N GLU A 158 -16.55 4.87 14.76
CA GLU A 158 -16.37 3.53 15.36
C GLU A 158 -14.89 3.14 15.44
N LEU A 159 -14.03 3.84 14.71
CA LEU A 159 -12.59 3.61 14.70
C LEU A 159 -11.92 4.26 15.92
N PRO A 160 -10.81 3.68 16.42
CA PRO A 160 -10.08 4.26 17.53
C PRO A 160 -9.63 5.68 17.19
N GLN A 161 -10.05 6.65 18.00
CA GLN A 161 -9.57 8.02 17.88
C GLN A 161 -8.36 8.23 18.79
N SER A 162 -7.38 8.99 18.31
CA SER A 162 -6.27 9.44 19.16
C SER A 162 -6.79 10.54 20.08
N VAL A 163 -6.73 10.31 21.38
CA VAL A 163 -7.07 11.30 22.42
C VAL A 163 -5.76 11.69 23.10
N VAL A 164 -5.54 12.98 23.32
CA VAL A 164 -4.36 13.47 24.05
C VAL A 164 -4.29 12.77 25.42
N GLY A 165 -3.26 11.94 25.62
CA GLY A 165 -3.04 11.20 26.87
C GLY A 165 -3.71 9.81 26.96
N ALA A 166 -4.39 9.33 25.91
CA ALA A 166 -4.98 7.98 25.86
C ALA A 166 -4.66 7.28 24.52
N PRO A 167 -5.05 6.01 24.34
CA PRO A 167 -4.19 4.91 23.87
C PRO A 167 -3.26 5.23 22.70
N ARG A 168 -1.96 5.06 23.00
CA ARG A 168 -0.81 5.08 22.10
C ARG A 168 -0.77 3.88 21.15
N VAL A 169 -1.64 2.89 21.37
CA VAL A 169 -1.91 1.77 20.46
C VAL A 169 -3.42 1.52 20.44
N GLY A 170 -4.06 1.64 19.28
CA GLY A 170 -5.47 1.33 19.07
C GLY A 170 -5.61 0.17 18.09
N VAL A 171 -6.45 -0.82 18.39
CA VAL A 171 -6.77 -1.90 17.46
C VAL A 171 -8.27 -1.99 17.34
N TRP A 172 -8.75 -2.18 16.12
CA TRP A 172 -10.15 -2.37 15.81
C TRP A 172 -10.30 -3.45 14.73
N ALA A 173 -11.38 -4.22 14.84
CA ALA A 173 -11.78 -5.17 13.82
C ALA A 173 -13.30 -5.17 13.74
N GLY A 174 -13.81 -5.24 12.52
CA GLY A 174 -15.25 -5.22 12.26
C GLY A 174 -15.60 -5.88 10.93
N PRO A 175 -16.89 -6.06 10.65
CA PRO A 175 -17.32 -6.59 9.37
C PRO A 175 -17.01 -5.60 8.24
N ALA A 176 -16.48 -6.07 7.11
CA ALA A 176 -16.15 -5.24 5.95
C ALA A 176 -17.39 -4.56 5.32
N GLY A 177 -18.61 -4.99 5.65
CA GLY A 177 -19.83 -4.60 4.95
C GLY A 177 -19.98 -5.30 3.58
N GLY A 178 -21.16 -5.19 2.97
CA GLY A 178 -21.50 -5.81 1.68
C GLY A 178 -22.31 -7.11 1.79
N PRO A 179 -23.01 -7.52 0.71
CA PRO A 179 -23.99 -8.62 0.72
C PRO A 179 -23.39 -10.00 0.96
N LEU A 180 -22.08 -10.16 0.72
CA LEU A 180 -21.35 -11.42 0.86
C LEU A 180 -20.47 -11.47 2.13
N GLY A 181 -20.56 -10.44 2.99
CA GLY A 181 -19.73 -10.32 4.18
C GLY A 181 -18.27 -9.96 3.89
N GLY A 182 -17.43 -9.95 4.95
CA GLY A 182 -16.00 -9.67 4.87
C GLY A 182 -15.46 -9.15 6.21
N MET A 183 -14.15 -8.88 6.30
CA MET A 183 -13.50 -8.40 7.53
C MET A 183 -12.65 -7.16 7.26
N ALA A 184 -12.78 -6.17 8.13
CA ALA A 184 -11.91 -5.00 8.20
C ALA A 184 -11.13 -5.02 9.51
N ARG A 185 -9.86 -4.61 9.45
CA ARG A 185 -8.97 -4.50 10.60
C ARG A 185 -8.20 -3.19 10.53
N LEU A 186 -7.98 -2.58 11.68
CA LEU A 186 -7.20 -1.37 11.82
C LEU A 186 -6.32 -1.49 13.06
N ALA A 187 -5.05 -1.14 12.92
CA ALA A 187 -4.14 -0.95 14.03
C ALA A 187 -3.50 0.43 13.89
N MET A 188 -3.43 1.15 15.00
CA MET A 188 -2.87 2.48 15.11
C MET A 188 -1.85 2.47 16.23
N VAL A 189 -0.70 3.09 16.00
CA VAL A 189 0.35 3.27 17.00
C VAL A 189 0.78 4.72 16.95
N GLN A 190 0.93 5.32 18.12
CA GLN A 190 1.43 6.66 18.32
C GLN A 190 2.48 6.59 19.41
N PHE A 191 3.64 7.16 19.15
CA PHE A 191 4.76 7.21 20.06
C PHE A 191 5.29 8.64 20.06
N ASP A 192 5.56 9.19 21.24
CA ASP A 192 6.06 10.57 21.37
C ASP A 192 7.16 10.68 22.42
N ASP A 193 7.71 11.88 22.59
CA ASP A 193 8.76 12.17 23.58
C ASP A 193 8.43 11.72 25.00
N GLY A 194 7.15 11.73 25.38
CA GLY A 194 6.71 11.31 26.70
C GLY A 194 6.75 9.80 26.91
N ASP A 195 6.91 9.00 25.85
CA ASP A 195 7.11 7.54 25.94
C ASP A 195 8.56 7.12 26.13
N LEU A 196 9.48 8.04 25.88
CA LEU A 196 10.90 7.71 25.90
C LEU A 196 11.41 7.74 27.33
N ASP A 197 12.41 6.90 27.59
CA ASP A 197 13.05 6.83 28.89
C ASP A 197 13.52 8.24 29.30
N PRO A 198 13.11 8.77 30.47
CA PRO A 198 13.53 10.10 30.92
C PRO A 198 15.04 10.22 31.10
N THR A 199 15.76 9.10 31.19
CA THR A 199 17.24 9.06 31.24
C THR A 199 17.91 9.05 29.87
N ALA A 200 17.13 8.92 28.78
CA ALA A 200 17.65 9.03 27.43
C ALA A 200 18.18 10.46 27.19
N ARG A 201 19.50 10.58 27.18
CA ARG A 201 20.19 11.85 26.90
C ARG A 201 19.77 12.38 25.53
N ARG A 202 19.07 13.51 25.53
CA ARG A 202 18.70 14.25 24.31
C ARG A 202 19.28 15.64 24.31
N ALA A 203 19.51 16.16 23.11
CA ALA A 203 19.86 17.55 22.97
C ALA A 203 18.66 18.42 23.43
N PRO A 204 18.90 19.52 24.17
CA PRO A 204 17.84 20.43 24.56
C PRO A 204 17.07 20.94 23.33
N GLY A 205 15.74 20.72 23.33
CA GLY A 205 14.86 21.16 22.23
C GLY A 205 14.61 20.11 21.13
N GLU A 206 15.24 18.94 21.20
CA GLU A 206 14.95 17.83 20.29
C GLU A 206 13.62 17.16 20.69
N ARG A 207 12.68 17.13 19.75
CA ARG A 207 11.39 16.44 19.91
C ARG A 207 11.27 15.29 18.93
N PHE A 208 10.46 14.29 19.26
CA PHE A 208 10.23 13.09 18.48
C PHE A 208 8.76 12.68 18.56
N SER A 209 8.20 12.34 17.41
CA SER A 209 6.89 11.73 17.29
C SER A 209 6.90 10.71 16.14
N LEU A 210 6.32 9.54 16.39
CA LEU A 210 6.08 8.48 15.42
C LEU A 210 4.59 8.15 15.46
N ASN A 211 3.94 8.24 14.30
CA ASN A 211 2.58 7.77 14.08
C ASN A 211 2.60 6.66 13.03
N LEU A 212 1.87 5.59 13.27
CA LEU A 212 1.73 4.46 12.38
C LEU A 212 0.26 4.03 12.33
N THR A 213 -0.22 3.73 11.13
CA THR A 213 -1.53 3.13 10.93
C THR A 213 -1.42 2.01 9.92
N ILE A 214 -1.99 0.86 10.26
CA ILE A 214 -2.06 -0.33 9.41
C ILE A 214 -3.53 -0.69 9.28
N GLY A 215 -4.06 -0.66 8.07
CA GLY A 215 -5.43 -1.05 7.75
C GLY A 215 -5.44 -2.26 6.83
N GLU A 216 -6.40 -3.15 7.02
CA GLU A 216 -6.65 -4.29 6.14
C GLU A 216 -8.16 -4.40 5.90
N LEU A 217 -8.54 -4.64 4.65
CA LEU A 217 -9.91 -4.91 4.24
C LEU A 217 -9.91 -6.15 3.37
N ILE A 218 -10.67 -7.15 3.79
CA ILE A 218 -10.85 -8.43 3.10
C ILE A 218 -12.31 -8.52 2.71
N GLU A 219 -12.56 -8.49 1.42
CA GLU A 219 -13.89 -8.60 0.81
C GLU A 219 -13.91 -9.82 -0.12
N PRO A 220 -15.04 -10.50 -0.28
CA PRO A 220 -15.20 -11.53 -1.30
C PRO A 220 -15.05 -10.91 -2.70
N ALA A 221 -14.37 -11.62 -3.58
CA ALA A 221 -14.20 -11.21 -4.97
C ALA A 221 -15.53 -11.37 -5.71
N THR A 222 -16.32 -10.29 -5.80
CA THR A 222 -17.52 -10.26 -6.64
C THR A 222 -17.12 -10.18 -8.12
N ALA A 223 -17.78 -10.97 -8.97
CA ALA A 223 -17.56 -10.98 -10.42
C ALA A 223 -17.78 -9.62 -11.12
N ASP A 224 -18.45 -8.67 -10.45
CA ASP A 224 -18.91 -7.39 -11.01
C ASP A 224 -18.12 -6.14 -10.55
N SER A 225 -16.89 -6.25 -10.03
CA SER A 225 -16.08 -5.05 -9.75
C SER A 225 -15.46 -4.44 -11.03
N ASP A 226 -16.33 -4.14 -12.01
CA ASP A 226 -16.02 -3.31 -13.17
C ASP A 226 -16.30 -1.82 -12.94
N ASP A 227 -16.96 -1.45 -11.83
CA ASP A 227 -17.08 -0.04 -11.42
C ASP A 227 -15.86 0.41 -10.61
N ASP A 228 -14.84 0.87 -11.33
CA ASP A 228 -14.03 2.03 -10.94
C ASP A 228 -13.47 2.64 -12.24
N ALA A 229 -14.40 3.10 -13.08
CA ALA A 229 -14.15 4.11 -14.10
C ALA A 229 -14.52 5.48 -13.49
N SER A 230 -13.51 6.20 -13.01
CA SER A 230 -13.53 7.65 -12.79
C SER A 230 -12.12 8.20 -12.87
#